data_AF-F4QPV2-F1
#
_entry.id   AF-F4QPV2-F1
#
_cell.length_a   1.000
_cell.length_b   1.000
_cell.length_c   1.000
_cell.angle_alpha   90.00
_cell.angle_beta   90.00
_cell.angle_gamma   90.00
#
_symmetry.space_group_name_H-M   'P 1'
#
loop_
_entity.id
_entity.type
_entity.pdbx_description
1 polymer ?
#
loop_
_entity_poly.entity_id
_entity_poly.type
_entity_poly.pdbx_seq_one_letter_code
_entity_poly.pdbx_strand_id
1 'polypeptide(L)' 'MQYEFLRTESEYQDALRRLDTLTGAPPGSPEGDELQALLDLVAAYEDDHFPED' A
#
# COMPACT_ATOMS: atom_id res chain seq x y z
N MET A 1 -11.11 -2.60 7.24
CA MET A 1 -9.78 -2.50 7.85
C MET A 1 -9.37 -1.05 7.77
N GLN A 2 -8.98 -0.43 8.88
CA GLN A 2 -8.52 0.96 8.92
C GLN A 2 -6.99 0.89 8.87
N TYR A 3 -6.42 0.91 7.67
CA TYR A 3 -4.97 1.01 7.52
C TYR A 3 -4.56 2.45 7.83
N GLU A 4 -4.42 2.80 9.11
CA GLU A 4 -3.89 4.13 9.45
C GLU A 4 -2.40 4.21 9.10
N PHE A 5 -1.60 3.15 9.31
CA PHE A 5 -0.17 3.09 8.98
C PHE A 5 0.31 1.63 8.84
N LEU A 6 1.27 1.38 7.94
CA LEU A 6 2.09 0.15 7.97
C LEU A 6 3.20 0.35 9.02
N ARG A 7 3.34 -0.58 9.97
CA ARG A 7 4.31 -0.45 11.09
C ARG A 7 5.33 -1.57 11.13
N THR A 8 5.06 -2.66 10.41
CA THR A 8 5.90 -3.85 10.40
C THR A 8 6.19 -4.29 8.98
N GLU A 9 7.32 -4.97 8.79
CA GLU A 9 7.68 -5.55 7.51
C GLU A 9 6.64 -6.57 7.02
N SER A 10 5.96 -7.27 7.93
CA SER A 10 4.87 -8.20 7.56
C SER A 10 3.68 -7.46 6.95
N GLU A 11 3.25 -6.34 7.55
CA GLU A 11 2.16 -5.52 7.03
C GLU A 11 2.55 -4.92 5.68
N TYR A 12 3.79 -4.50 5.53
CA TYR A 12 4.34 -4.05 4.26
C TYR A 12 4.28 -5.14 3.19
N GLN A 13 4.73 -6.37 3.49
CA GLN A 13 4.66 -7.51 2.57
C GLN A 13 3.21 -7.95 2.25
N ASP A 14 2.29 -7.82 3.20
CA ASP A 14 0.86 -8.04 2.95
C ASP A 14 0.29 -6.96 2.02
N ALA A 15 0.65 -5.70 2.22
CA ALA A 15 0.24 -4.58 1.37
C ALA A 15 0.75 -4.76 -0.07
N LEU A 16 2.02 -5.13 -0.25
CA LEU A 16 2.59 -5.44 -1.58
C LEU A 16 1.83 -6.58 -2.28
N ARG A 17 1.55 -7.68 -1.57
CA ARG A 17 0.76 -8.78 -2.13
C ARG A 17 -0.65 -8.34 -2.49
N ARG A 18 -1.26 -7.44 -1.71
CA ARG A 18 -2.58 -6.92 -2.02
C ARG A 18 -2.55 -6.03 -3.27
N LEU A 19 -1.56 -5.16 -3.40
CA LEU A 19 -1.32 -4.35 -4.60
C LEU A 19 -1.24 -5.21 -5.86
N ASP A 20 -0.51 -6.33 -5.81
CA ASP A 20 -0.42 -7.29 -6.92
C ASP A 20 -1.79 -7.86 -7.32
N THR A 21 -2.71 -8.07 -6.38
CA THR A 21 -4.07 -8.53 -6.69
C THR A 21 -4.98 -7.44 -7.27
N LEU A 22 -4.60 -6.16 -7.07
CA LEU A 22 -5.36 -5.00 -7.51
C LEU A 22 -4.82 -4.40 -8.82
N THR A 23 -3.75 -4.96 -9.40
CA THR A 23 -3.21 -4.50 -10.69
C THR A 23 -4.29 -4.58 -11.77
N GLY A 24 -4.76 -3.43 -12.26
CA GLY A 24 -5.83 -3.33 -13.25
C GLY A 24 -7.21 -2.97 -12.68
N ALA A 25 -7.30 -2.63 -11.39
CA ALA A 25 -8.50 -2.05 -10.82
C ALA A 25 -8.95 -0.79 -11.60
N PRO A 26 -10.23 -0.68 -12.00
CA PRO A 26 -10.71 0.50 -12.72
C PRO A 26 -10.60 1.77 -11.85
N PRO A 27 -10.19 2.91 -12.44
CA PRO A 27 -10.20 4.19 -11.73
C PRO A 27 -11.61 4.53 -11.22
N GLY A 28 -11.70 4.91 -9.94
CA GLY A 28 -12.97 5.23 -9.28
C GLY A 28 -13.84 4.02 -8.93
N SER A 29 -13.31 2.79 -9.04
CA SER A 29 -13.91 1.62 -8.38
C SER A 29 -13.40 1.51 -6.93
N PRO A 30 -14.12 0.79 -6.05
CA PRO A 30 -13.66 0.54 -4.70
C PRO A 30 -12.25 -0.09 -4.63
N GLU A 31 -11.93 -0.97 -5.57
CA GLU A 31 -10.62 -1.59 -5.72
C GLU A 31 -9.55 -0.59 -6.18
N GLY A 32 -9.91 0.39 -7.01
CA GLY A 32 -9.02 1.46 -7.44
C GLY A 32 -8.72 2.43 -6.30
N ASP A 33 -9.73 2.75 -5.48
CA ASP A 33 -9.55 3.55 -4.26
C ASP A 33 -8.68 2.81 -3.23
N GLU A 34 -8.86 1.49 -3.09
CA GLU A 34 -8.01 0.64 -2.25
C GLU A 34 -6.56 0.59 -2.77
N LEU A 35 -6.37 0.44 -4.09
CA LEU A 35 -5.06 0.46 -4.74
C LEU A 35 -4.32 1.76 -4.43
N GLN A 36 -4.97 2.91 -4.59
CA GLN A 36 -4.36 4.21 -4.30
C GLN A 36 -3.98 4.35 -2.82
N ALA A 37 -4.87 3.96 -1.90
CA ALA A 37 -4.58 4.03 -0.48
C ALA A 37 -3.39 3.13 -0.07
N LEU A 38 -3.29 1.92 -0.64
CA LEU A 38 -2.18 1.02 -0.37
C LEU A 38 -0.85 1.55 -0.92
N LEU A 39 -0.86 2.19 -2.09
CA LEU A 39 0.34 2.84 -2.64
C LEU A 39 0.85 3.95 -1.72
N ASP A 40 -0.05 4.81 -1.22
CA ASP A 40 0.32 5.89 -0.30
C ASP A 40 0.92 5.35 1.01
N LEU A 41 0.37 4.25 1.53
CA LEU A 41 0.85 3.60 2.75
C LEU A 41 2.22 2.93 2.57
N VAL A 42 2.44 2.26 1.44
CA VAL A 42 3.72 1.64 1.08
C VAL A 42 4.80 2.72 0.98
N ALA A 43 4.52 3.81 0.26
CA ALA A 43 5.46 4.92 0.12
C ALA A 43 5.83 5.56 1.47
N ALA A 44 4.85 5.75 2.37
CA ALA A 44 5.11 6.28 3.71
C ALA A 44 5.97 5.33 4.56
N TYR A 45 5.79 4.01 4.42
CA TYR A 45 6.62 3.02 5.09
C TYR A 45 8.06 3.04 4.54
N GLU A 46 8.21 3.13 3.21
CA GLU A 46 9.51 3.20 2.55
C GLU A 46 10.29 4.45 2.93
N ASP A 47 9.65 5.62 3.01
CA ASP A 47 10.31 6.87 3.44
C ASP A 47 10.89 6.79 4.87
N ASP A 48 10.21 6.09 5.77
CA ASP A 48 10.63 5.91 7.17
C ASP A 48 11.70 4.80 7.33
N HIS A 49 11.58 3.70 6.59
CA HIS A 49 12.40 2.49 6.78
C HIS A 49 13.54 2.34 5.77
N PHE A 50 13.38 2.89 4.57
CA PHE A 50 14.33 2.82 3.46
C PHE A 50 14.60 4.23 2.89
N PRO A 51 15.10 5.17 3.71
CA PRO A 51 15.41 6.50 3.23
C PRO A 51 16.46 6.41 2.11
N GLU A 52 16.18 7.02 0.96
CA GLU A 52 17.16 7.15 -0.12
C GLU A 52 18.31 8.04 0.39
N ASP A 53 19.54 7.49 0.36
CA ASP A 53 20.79 8.10 0.84
C ASP A 53 21.19 9.36 0.03
#